data_AF-A0AAD8YCZ1-F1
#
_entry.id   AF-A0AAD8YCZ1-F1
#
_cell.length_a   1.000
_cell.length_b   1.000
_cell.length_c   1.000
_cell.angle_alpha   90.00
_cell.angle_beta   90.00
_cell.angle_gamma   90.00
#
_symmetry.space_group_name_H-M   'P 1'
#
loop_
_entity.id
_entity.type
_entity.pdbx_description
1 polymer ?
#
loop_
_entity_poly.entity_id
_entity_poly.type
_entity_poly.pdbx_seq_one_letter_code
_entity_poly.pdbx_strand_id
1 'polypeptide(L)'
;MGLVQSRTADLIFTMEPAFAGEQLFDPQNKGRIMALFRNPVDRLVNGHMGTYLQTGVERHDNCRMGRLPSEDENFMVRKLSGKRFSEPVNEMDLILAKEFLRQRVVVGLMGEMTESFRRFNIAMNVDVQRRETAEYFGVKDADSGVKNSNKHPKVVEGSPEWRALAKKNHLDIILYSYAERLFEEQKQIIDSYTAQDSENKQQERVEEQNEP
;
A
#
# COMPACT_ATOMS: atom_id res chain seq x y z
N MET A 1 -22.17 -3.74 -8.67
CA MET A 1 -21.33 -4.93 -8.95
C MET A 1 -21.54 -5.91 -7.80
N GLY A 2 -22.38 -6.93 -7.98
CA GLY A 2 -22.81 -7.84 -6.91
C GLY A 2 -21.73 -8.79 -6.35
N LEU A 3 -20.44 -8.51 -6.57
CA LEU A 3 -19.34 -9.45 -6.32
C LEU A 3 -19.22 -9.78 -4.83
N VAL A 4 -19.24 -8.75 -3.96
CA VAL A 4 -19.14 -8.94 -2.52
C VAL A 4 -20.44 -9.55 -1.97
N GLN A 5 -21.61 -9.13 -2.48
CA GLN A 5 -22.91 -9.69 -2.09
C GLN A 5 -23.05 -11.16 -2.49
N SER A 6 -22.41 -11.58 -3.59
CA SER A 6 -22.42 -12.97 -4.06
C SER A 6 -21.49 -13.90 -3.29
N ARG A 7 -20.58 -13.38 -2.45
CA ARG A 7 -19.58 -14.13 -1.67
C ARG A 7 -18.70 -15.06 -2.51
N THR A 8 -18.49 -14.74 -3.79
CA THR A 8 -17.67 -15.58 -4.69
C THR A 8 -16.19 -15.20 -4.71
N ALA A 9 -15.81 -14.07 -4.10
CA ALA A 9 -14.45 -13.57 -4.10
C ALA A 9 -14.02 -13.12 -2.70
N ASP A 10 -12.89 -13.64 -2.24
CA ASP A 10 -12.29 -13.30 -0.93
C ASP A 10 -11.23 -12.19 -1.02
N LEU A 11 -10.64 -11.97 -2.22
CA LEU A 11 -9.61 -10.97 -2.47
C LEU A 11 -9.87 -10.24 -3.80
N ILE A 12 -9.76 -8.91 -3.77
CA ILE A 12 -9.96 -8.04 -4.95
C ILE A 12 -8.75 -7.11 -5.09
N PHE A 13 -8.12 -7.14 -6.26
CA PHE A 13 -7.10 -6.16 -6.64
C PHE A 13 -7.73 -5.05 -7.48
N THR A 14 -7.56 -3.80 -7.07
CA THR A 14 -8.14 -2.65 -7.77
C THR A 14 -7.13 -1.53 -7.92
N MET A 15 -7.24 -0.80 -9.04
CA MET A 15 -6.52 0.45 -9.31
C MET A 15 -7.34 1.69 -8.91
N GLU A 16 -8.56 1.48 -8.40
CA GLU A 16 -9.51 2.52 -7.99
C GLU A 16 -9.97 2.25 -6.55
N PRO A 17 -9.12 2.54 -5.56
CA PRO A 17 -9.40 2.22 -4.16
C PRO A 17 -10.58 3.02 -3.60
N ALA A 18 -10.77 4.27 -4.01
CA ALA A 18 -11.90 5.09 -3.58
C ALA A 18 -13.24 4.46 -4.00
N PHE A 19 -13.37 4.11 -5.28
CA PHE A 19 -14.56 3.44 -5.82
C PHE A 19 -14.81 2.10 -5.12
N ALA A 20 -13.76 1.29 -4.95
CA ALA A 20 -13.86 0.01 -4.25
C ALA A 20 -14.32 0.18 -2.80
N GLY A 21 -13.77 1.17 -2.09
CA GLY A 21 -14.14 1.46 -0.71
C GLY A 21 -15.58 1.92 -0.55
N GLU A 22 -16.15 2.59 -1.55
CA GLU A 22 -17.53 3.10 -1.50
C GLU A 22 -18.59 2.13 -2.02
N GLN A 23 -18.25 1.33 -3.04
CA GLN A 23 -19.26 0.59 -3.82
C GLN A 23 -19.20 -0.93 -3.64
N LEU A 24 -18.08 -1.48 -3.13
CA LEU A 24 -17.96 -2.93 -2.95
C LEU A 24 -18.44 -3.40 -1.57
N PHE A 25 -18.34 -2.56 -0.53
CA PHE A 25 -18.60 -2.99 0.84
C PHE A 25 -19.91 -2.40 1.37
N ASP A 26 -20.69 -3.24 2.03
CA ASP A 26 -22.00 -2.90 2.60
C ASP A 26 -21.98 -3.16 4.12
N PRO A 27 -22.94 -2.62 4.89
CA PRO A 27 -23.03 -2.90 6.33
C PRO A 27 -23.04 -4.40 6.69
N GLN A 28 -23.54 -5.24 5.78
CA GLN A 28 -23.60 -6.69 5.93
C GLN A 28 -22.32 -7.41 5.45
N ASN A 29 -21.51 -6.79 4.60
CA ASN A 29 -20.31 -7.38 4.02
C ASN A 29 -19.15 -6.38 4.11
N LYS A 30 -18.45 -6.42 5.24
CA LYS A 30 -17.28 -5.56 5.51
C LYS A 30 -16.04 -6.15 4.85
N GLY A 31 -15.18 -5.30 4.33
CA GLY A 31 -13.84 -5.69 3.89
C GLY A 31 -12.76 -4.85 4.54
N ARG A 32 -11.52 -5.32 4.41
CA ARG A 32 -10.32 -4.63 4.83
C ARG A 32 -9.52 -4.28 3.58
N ILE A 33 -9.12 -3.02 3.46
CA ILE A 33 -8.23 -2.61 2.38
C ILE A 33 -6.80 -2.66 2.91
N MET A 34 -5.89 -3.28 2.17
CA MET A 34 -4.46 -3.27 2.46
C MET A 34 -3.75 -2.62 1.27
N ALA A 35 -2.78 -1.76 1.55
CA ALA A 35 -2.04 -1.07 0.50
C ALA A 35 -0.56 -0.88 0.86
N LEU A 36 0.31 -1.09 -0.13
CA LEU A 36 1.74 -0.82 -0.02
C LEU A 36 2.05 0.55 -0.62
N PHE A 37 2.67 1.42 0.18
CA PHE A 37 3.10 2.74 -0.22
C PHE A 37 4.60 2.77 -0.48
N ARG A 38 4.98 3.56 -1.49
CA ARG A 38 6.37 3.86 -1.83
C ARG A 38 6.57 5.36 -1.75
N ASN A 39 7.79 5.78 -1.41
CA ASN A 39 8.15 7.18 -1.53
C ASN A 39 7.78 7.70 -2.94
N PRO A 40 7.03 8.80 -3.05
CA PRO A 40 6.55 9.32 -4.33
C PRO A 40 7.67 9.64 -5.33
N VAL A 41 8.81 10.14 -4.84
CA VAL A 41 9.95 10.45 -5.71
C VAL A 41 10.59 9.17 -6.24
N ASP A 42 10.79 8.18 -5.37
CA ASP A 42 11.30 6.86 -5.78
C ASP A 42 10.34 6.14 -6.72
N ARG A 43 9.03 6.32 -6.54
CA ARG A 43 8.00 5.80 -7.46
C ARG A 43 8.20 6.37 -8.86
N LEU A 44 8.41 7.68 -8.98
CA LEU A 44 8.58 8.36 -10.27
C LEU A 44 9.89 7.95 -10.96
N VAL A 45 10.99 7.89 -10.19
CA VAL A 45 12.30 7.47 -10.71
C VAL A 45 12.23 6.03 -11.23
N ASN A 46 11.64 5.12 -10.45
CA ASN A 46 11.47 3.73 -10.87
C ASN A 46 10.47 3.56 -12.02
N GLY A 47 9.39 4.34 -12.04
CA GLY A 47 8.42 4.32 -13.14
C GLY A 47 9.05 4.76 -14.46
N HIS A 48 9.74 5.90 -14.48
CA HIS A 48 10.37 6.43 -15.68
C HIS A 48 11.53 5.55 -16.17
N MET A 49 12.36 5.04 -15.25
CA MET A 49 13.48 4.16 -15.61
C MET A 49 13.03 2.74 -15.96
N GLY A 50 11.93 2.26 -15.39
CA GLY A 50 11.31 0.98 -15.78
C GLY A 50 10.85 0.99 -17.24
N THR A 51 10.21 2.08 -17.67
CA THR A 51 9.82 2.27 -19.09
C THR A 51 11.04 2.40 -19.99
N TYR A 52 12.10 3.07 -19.54
CA TYR A 52 13.37 3.19 -20.27
C TYR A 52 14.00 1.81 -20.55
N LEU A 53 14.12 0.97 -19.51
CA LEU A 53 14.68 -0.38 -19.66
C LEU A 53 13.82 -1.31 -20.52
N GLN A 54 12.50 -1.16 -20.51
CA GLN A 54 11.60 -2.02 -21.30
C GLN A 54 11.48 -1.61 -22.76
N THR A 55 11.55 -0.31 -23.06
CA THR A 55 11.27 0.20 -24.42
C THR A 55 12.53 0.58 -25.20
N GLY A 56 13.68 0.75 -24.53
CA GLY A 56 14.92 1.24 -25.15
C GLY A 56 14.82 2.68 -25.67
N VAL A 57 13.67 3.34 -25.49
CA VAL A 57 13.46 4.72 -25.88
C VAL A 57 14.02 5.59 -24.78
N GLU A 58 15.17 6.20 -25.05
CA GLU A 58 15.66 7.35 -24.30
C GLU A 58 14.58 8.44 -24.36
N ARG A 59 13.72 8.50 -23.34
CA ARG A 59 13.22 9.81 -22.89
C ARG A 59 14.40 10.52 -22.23
N HIS A 60 15.39 10.85 -23.05
CA HIS A 60 16.44 11.82 -22.77
C HIS A 60 15.75 13.13 -22.46
N ASP A 61 15.52 13.36 -21.19
CA ASP A 61 15.70 14.67 -20.58
C ASP A 61 15.35 14.56 -19.10
N ASN A 62 16.34 14.15 -18.31
CA ASN A 62 16.33 14.36 -16.85
C ASN A 62 16.06 15.85 -16.51
N CYS A 63 16.37 16.77 -17.43
CA CYS A 63 16.04 18.20 -17.39
C CYS A 63 14.60 18.59 -17.80
N ARG A 64 13.83 17.71 -18.48
CA ARG A 64 12.40 17.96 -18.84
C ARG A 64 11.42 17.36 -17.86
N MET A 65 11.82 16.40 -17.02
CA MET A 65 10.99 15.87 -15.91
C MET A 65 10.41 16.98 -15.03
N GLY A 66 11.17 18.06 -14.81
CA GLY A 66 10.71 19.24 -14.07
C GLY A 66 9.81 20.21 -14.85
N ARG A 67 9.61 20.05 -16.18
CA ARG A 67 9.00 21.10 -17.03
C ARG A 67 7.65 20.75 -17.68
N LEU A 68 7.33 19.48 -17.90
CA LEU A 68 6.02 19.10 -18.48
C LEU A 68 5.00 18.80 -17.36
N PRO A 69 3.72 19.21 -17.50
CA PRO A 69 2.66 18.71 -16.64
C PRO A 69 2.59 17.20 -16.84
N SER A 70 3.00 16.44 -15.84
CA SER A 70 3.02 14.99 -15.93
C SER A 70 1.70 14.43 -15.41
N GLU A 71 1.18 13.45 -16.11
CA GLU A 71 0.04 12.62 -15.71
C GLU A 71 0.20 12.03 -14.28
N ASP A 72 1.44 11.97 -13.81
CA ASP A 72 1.84 11.47 -12.51
C ASP A 72 1.77 12.49 -11.35
N GLU A 73 1.40 13.75 -11.59
CA GLU A 73 1.33 14.77 -10.54
C GLU A 73 0.27 14.44 -9.49
N ASN A 74 0.73 14.25 -8.24
CA ASN A 74 -0.10 13.89 -7.09
C ASN A 74 -1.01 12.70 -7.37
N PHE A 75 -0.47 11.71 -8.08
CA PHE A 75 -1.16 10.51 -8.53
C PHE A 75 -1.86 9.78 -7.37
N MET A 76 -1.20 9.64 -6.23
CA MET A 76 -1.76 8.86 -5.12
C MET A 76 -2.93 9.58 -4.46
N VAL A 77 -2.78 10.89 -4.18
CA VAL A 77 -3.88 11.70 -3.64
C VAL A 77 -5.09 11.65 -4.57
N ARG A 78 -4.87 11.77 -5.89
CA ARG A 78 -5.94 11.65 -6.90
C ARG A 78 -6.67 10.32 -6.84
N LYS A 79 -5.94 9.20 -6.75
CA LYS A 79 -6.53 7.86 -6.72
C LYS A 79 -7.32 7.58 -5.45
N LEU A 80 -6.84 8.09 -4.31
CA LEU A 80 -7.52 7.92 -3.02
C LEU A 80 -8.69 8.87 -2.84
N SER A 81 -8.67 10.06 -3.46
CA SER A 81 -9.81 10.98 -3.45
C SER A 81 -10.89 10.62 -4.47
N GLY A 82 -10.64 9.63 -5.35
CA GLY A 82 -11.60 9.20 -6.37
C GLY A 82 -11.74 10.16 -7.55
N LYS A 83 -10.81 11.10 -7.72
CA LYS A 83 -10.85 12.09 -8.81
C LYS A 83 -10.48 11.49 -10.15
N ARG A 84 -11.16 11.97 -11.20
CA ARG A 84 -10.82 11.63 -12.59
C ARG A 84 -9.48 12.24 -12.97
N PHE A 85 -8.84 11.67 -13.98
CA PHE A 85 -7.53 12.10 -14.46
C PHE A 85 -7.48 13.59 -14.87
N SER A 86 -8.57 14.10 -15.46
CA SER A 86 -8.64 15.47 -15.95
C SER A 86 -8.83 16.55 -14.87
N GLU A 87 -9.11 16.17 -13.62
CA GLU A 87 -9.49 17.13 -12.58
C GLU A 87 -8.25 17.68 -11.82
N PRO A 88 -8.23 18.93 -11.38
CA PRO A 88 -7.16 19.42 -10.52
C PRO A 88 -7.24 18.79 -9.12
N VAL A 89 -6.08 18.49 -8.53
CA VAL A 89 -5.96 18.00 -7.15
C VAL A 89 -5.60 19.17 -6.24
N ASN A 90 -6.37 19.35 -5.17
CA ASN A 90 -6.26 20.43 -4.22
C ASN A 90 -5.99 19.87 -2.81
N GLU A 91 -5.72 20.76 -1.86
CA GLU A 91 -5.52 20.39 -0.44
C GLU A 91 -6.73 19.69 0.17
N MET A 92 -7.94 19.98 -0.34
CA MET A 92 -9.13 19.29 0.13
C MET A 92 -9.12 17.79 -0.21
N ASP A 93 -8.59 17.43 -1.37
CA ASP A 93 -8.41 16.04 -1.78
C ASP A 93 -7.37 15.33 -0.92
N LEU A 94 -6.33 16.05 -0.48
CA LEU A 94 -5.34 15.52 0.45
C LEU A 94 -5.99 15.15 1.78
N ILE A 95 -6.89 15.99 2.31
CA ILE A 95 -7.62 15.69 3.55
C ILE A 95 -8.52 14.46 3.37
N LEU A 96 -9.26 14.37 2.27
CA LEU A 96 -10.07 13.19 1.96
C LEU A 96 -9.23 11.93 1.83
N ALA A 97 -8.09 12.00 1.15
CA ALA A 97 -7.15 10.88 1.02
C ALA A 97 -6.60 10.44 2.38
N LYS A 98 -6.24 11.38 3.26
CA LYS A 98 -5.77 11.08 4.62
C LYS A 98 -6.85 10.38 5.45
N GLU A 99 -8.08 10.88 5.42
CA GLU A 99 -9.20 10.25 6.12
C GLU A 99 -9.49 8.84 5.57
N PHE A 100 -9.42 8.66 4.25
CA PHE A 100 -9.57 7.35 3.63
C PHE A 100 -8.52 6.36 4.15
N LEU A 101 -7.23 6.75 4.18
CA LEU A 101 -6.16 5.91 4.73
C LEU A 101 -6.40 5.56 6.19
N ARG A 102 -6.72 6.57 7.01
CA ARG A 102 -6.91 6.41 8.45
C ARG A 102 -8.05 5.45 8.77
N GLN A 103 -9.16 5.53 8.05
CA GLN A 103 -10.38 4.84 8.40
C GLN A 103 -10.50 3.44 7.77
N ARG A 104 -9.91 3.22 6.60
CA ARG A 104 -10.21 2.04 5.77
C ARG A 104 -9.02 1.18 5.39
N VAL A 105 -7.78 1.68 5.56
CA VAL A 105 -6.59 1.05 4.99
C VAL A 105 -5.62 0.60 6.07
N VAL A 106 -5.24 -0.68 6.02
CA VAL A 106 -4.03 -1.19 6.69
C VAL A 106 -2.84 -0.79 5.82
N VAL A 107 -2.00 0.08 6.36
CA VAL A 107 -0.88 0.67 5.63
C VAL A 107 0.31 -0.26 5.70
N GLY A 108 0.97 -0.46 4.56
CA GLY A 108 2.30 -1.06 4.47
C GLY A 108 3.26 -0.14 3.71
N LEU A 109 4.56 -0.28 3.96
CA LEU A 109 5.61 0.51 3.34
C LEU A 109 6.55 -0.40 2.55
N MET A 110 6.90 0.00 1.33
CA MET A 110 7.85 -0.75 0.51
C MET A 110 9.26 -0.81 1.11
N GLY A 111 9.64 0.16 1.96
CA GLY A 111 10.91 0.14 2.69
C GLY A 111 10.94 -0.90 3.82
N GLU A 112 9.77 -1.23 4.37
CA GLU A 112 9.56 -2.11 5.53
C GLU A 112 8.67 -3.30 5.09
N MET A 113 9.02 -3.94 3.97
CA MET A 113 8.19 -4.99 3.37
C MET A 113 7.94 -6.16 4.33
N THR A 114 8.96 -6.60 5.05
CA THR A 114 8.85 -7.71 6.01
C THR A 114 7.78 -7.44 7.07
N GLU A 115 7.82 -6.27 7.70
CA GLU A 115 6.83 -5.86 8.69
C GLU A 115 5.46 -5.60 8.07
N SER A 116 5.42 -5.05 6.86
CA SER A 116 4.16 -4.82 6.13
C SER A 116 3.43 -6.14 5.85
N PHE A 117 4.14 -7.16 5.37
CA PHE A 117 3.54 -8.48 5.11
C PHE A 117 3.15 -9.21 6.40
N ARG A 118 3.96 -9.12 7.47
CA ARG A 118 3.58 -9.62 8.80
C ARG A 118 2.22 -9.05 9.21
N ARG A 119 2.05 -7.73 9.09
CA ARG A 119 0.80 -7.03 9.44
C ARG A 119 -0.37 -7.40 8.54
N PHE A 120 -0.14 -7.57 7.25
CA PHE A 120 -1.17 -8.03 6.32
C PHE A 120 -1.62 -9.45 6.63
N ASN A 121 -0.71 -10.35 6.99
CA ASN A 121 -1.06 -11.71 7.39
C ASN A 121 -1.95 -11.71 8.64
N ILE A 122 -1.63 -10.88 9.64
CA ILE A 122 -2.48 -10.68 10.83
C ILE A 122 -3.84 -10.10 10.42
N ALA A 123 -3.85 -9.08 9.56
CA ALA A 123 -5.08 -8.44 9.11
C ALA A 123 -5.97 -9.36 8.23
N MET A 124 -5.39 -10.35 7.55
CA MET A 124 -6.11 -11.37 6.78
C MET A 124 -6.44 -12.62 7.62
N ASN A 125 -5.99 -12.68 8.88
CA ASN A 125 -6.08 -13.86 9.74
C ASN A 125 -5.44 -15.11 9.08
N VAL A 126 -4.31 -14.93 8.39
CA VAL A 126 -3.56 -16.01 7.76
C VAL A 126 -2.64 -16.64 8.79
N ASP A 127 -2.86 -17.91 9.09
CA ASP A 127 -1.97 -18.69 9.96
C ASP A 127 -0.71 -19.09 9.20
N VAL A 128 0.35 -18.31 9.34
CA VAL A 128 1.65 -18.51 8.68
C VAL A 128 2.44 -19.69 9.25
N GLN A 129 1.99 -20.32 10.35
CA GLN A 129 2.61 -21.54 10.89
C GLN A 129 2.27 -22.78 10.07
N ARG A 130 1.23 -22.71 9.23
CA ARG A 130 0.90 -23.80 8.30
C ARG A 130 1.89 -23.80 7.14
N ARG A 131 2.40 -24.98 6.80
CA ARG A 131 3.41 -25.16 5.75
C ARG A 131 2.95 -24.64 4.38
N GLU A 132 1.66 -24.75 4.10
CA GLU A 132 1.03 -24.32 2.84
C GLU A 132 0.97 -22.79 2.72
N THR A 133 0.67 -22.08 3.79
CA THR A 133 0.59 -20.61 3.80
C THR A 133 1.98 -19.98 3.93
N ALA A 134 2.92 -20.63 4.61
CA ALA A 134 4.30 -20.17 4.72
C ALA A 134 5.01 -20.06 3.36
N GLU A 135 4.66 -20.89 2.38
CA GLU A 135 5.25 -20.82 1.04
C GLU A 135 4.85 -19.57 0.26
N TYR A 136 3.63 -19.06 0.46
CA TYR A 136 3.07 -17.93 -0.29
C TYR A 136 3.05 -16.62 0.50
N PHE A 137 2.86 -16.70 1.81
CA PHE A 137 2.69 -15.58 2.75
C PHE A 137 3.76 -15.54 3.84
N GLY A 138 4.62 -16.56 3.93
CA GLY A 138 5.76 -16.54 4.84
C GLY A 138 6.73 -15.42 4.49
N VAL A 139 7.44 -14.92 5.52
CA VAL A 139 8.56 -14.01 5.34
C VAL A 139 9.65 -14.80 4.60
N LYS A 140 9.62 -14.76 3.27
CA LYS A 140 10.81 -15.10 2.49
C LYS A 140 11.80 -13.97 2.74
N ASP A 141 13.02 -14.31 3.12
CA ASP A 141 14.09 -13.32 3.27
C ASP A 141 14.07 -12.38 2.06
N ALA A 142 14.28 -11.08 2.29
CA ALA A 142 14.31 -10.07 1.24
C ALA A 142 15.31 -10.39 0.11
N ASP A 143 16.19 -11.38 0.34
CA ASP A 143 17.19 -11.93 -0.58
C ASP A 143 16.66 -13.08 -1.48
N SER A 144 15.40 -13.49 -1.34
CA SER A 144 14.77 -14.56 -2.15
C SER A 144 14.50 -14.20 -3.62
N GLY A 145 15.20 -13.19 -4.15
CA GLY A 145 15.18 -12.86 -5.57
C GLY A 145 13.91 -12.12 -5.97
N VAL A 146 13.69 -10.93 -5.42
CA VAL A 146 12.69 -9.98 -5.95
C VAL A 146 13.05 -9.65 -7.41
N LYS A 147 12.43 -10.37 -8.36
CA LYS A 147 12.73 -10.35 -9.80
C LYS A 147 12.47 -8.99 -10.48
N ASN A 148 11.92 -8.01 -9.77
CA ASN A 148 11.65 -6.65 -10.26
C ASN A 148 12.53 -5.57 -9.59
N SER A 149 13.64 -5.94 -8.94
CA SER A 149 14.65 -4.99 -8.47
C SER A 149 15.60 -4.61 -9.60
N ASN A 150 15.10 -3.84 -10.57
CA ASN A 150 15.99 -3.19 -11.52
C ASN A 150 16.85 -2.18 -10.73
N LYS A 151 18.18 -2.36 -10.77
CA LYS A 151 19.11 -1.44 -10.14
C LYS A 151 19.06 -0.12 -10.90
N HIS A 152 18.32 0.84 -10.36
CA HIS A 152 18.26 2.20 -10.88
C HIS A 152 19.10 3.14 -10.03
N PRO A 153 19.66 4.21 -10.62
CA PRO A 153 20.30 5.27 -9.84
C PRO A 153 19.28 5.84 -8.85
N LYS A 154 19.57 5.73 -7.55
CA LYS A 154 18.77 6.39 -6.53
C LYS A 154 18.99 7.90 -6.68
N VAL A 155 17.93 8.65 -6.93
CA VAL A 155 18.01 10.11 -6.86
C VAL A 155 18.24 10.47 -5.40
N VAL A 156 19.36 11.12 -5.12
CA VAL A 156 19.74 11.50 -3.75
C VAL A 156 18.75 12.54 -3.23
N GLU A 157 18.20 12.29 -2.06
CA GLU A 157 17.31 13.24 -1.37
C GLU A 157 17.99 14.60 -1.22
N GLY A 158 17.26 15.68 -1.53
CA GLY A 158 17.80 17.05 -1.51
C GLY A 158 18.56 17.48 -2.78
N SER A 159 18.86 16.57 -3.72
CA SER A 159 19.38 16.96 -5.04
C SER A 159 18.43 17.92 -5.79
N PRO A 160 18.93 18.74 -6.73
CA PRO A 160 18.08 19.61 -7.53
C PRO A 160 16.94 18.86 -8.25
N GLU A 161 17.22 17.67 -8.75
CA GLU A 161 16.28 16.79 -9.45
C GLU A 161 15.21 16.27 -8.48
N TRP A 162 15.63 15.81 -7.29
CA TRP A 162 14.72 15.38 -6.23
C TRP A 162 13.77 16.51 -5.84
N ARG A 163 14.30 17.72 -5.61
CA ARG A 163 13.50 18.88 -5.21
C ARG A 163 12.50 19.29 -6.29
N ALA A 164 12.86 19.19 -7.57
CA ALA A 164 11.95 19.47 -8.67
C ALA A 164 10.77 18.47 -8.72
N LEU A 165 11.05 17.17 -8.58
CA LEU A 165 10.03 16.12 -8.54
C LEU A 165 9.14 16.24 -7.29
N ALA A 166 9.77 16.50 -6.14
CA ALA A 166 9.10 16.69 -4.86
C ALA A 166 8.16 17.89 -4.88
N LYS A 167 8.59 19.02 -5.46
CA LYS A 167 7.75 20.22 -5.57
C LYS A 167 6.48 19.97 -6.40
N LYS A 168 6.59 19.23 -7.50
CA LYS A 168 5.43 18.84 -8.32
C LYS A 168 4.47 17.91 -7.58
N ASN A 169 5.02 16.98 -6.80
CA ASN A 169 4.28 15.95 -6.09
C ASN A 169 4.16 16.22 -4.58
N HIS A 170 4.06 17.50 -4.22
CA HIS A 170 4.12 17.92 -2.83
C HIS A 170 2.96 17.33 -1.99
N LEU A 171 1.77 17.15 -2.57
CA LEU A 171 0.64 16.53 -1.84
C LEU A 171 0.87 15.04 -1.62
N ASP A 172 1.41 14.34 -2.61
CA ASP A 172 1.79 12.92 -2.47
C ASP A 172 2.90 12.75 -1.43
N ILE A 173 3.85 13.68 -1.32
CA ILE A 173 4.88 13.65 -0.26
C ILE A 173 4.23 13.81 1.11
N ILE A 174 3.35 14.78 1.28
CA ILE A 174 2.65 15.00 2.55
C ILE A 174 1.78 13.78 2.91
N LEU A 175 1.13 13.17 1.92
CA LEU A 175 0.36 11.96 2.09
C LEU A 175 1.25 10.77 2.50
N TYR A 176 2.42 10.62 1.86
CA TYR A 176 3.35 9.55 2.18
C TYR A 176 3.90 9.69 3.61
N SER A 177 4.31 10.88 4.05
CA SER A 177 4.71 11.10 5.45
C SER A 177 3.57 10.82 6.44
N TYR A 178 2.32 11.08 6.04
CA TYR A 178 1.17 10.69 6.84
C TYR A 178 0.97 9.16 6.88
N ALA A 179 1.19 8.46 5.77
CA ALA A 179 1.17 7.01 5.72
C ALA A 179 2.27 6.39 6.59
N GLU A 180 3.49 6.95 6.61
CA GLU A 180 4.56 6.50 7.52
C GLU A 180 4.17 6.65 8.99
N ARG A 181 3.54 7.77 9.34
CA ARG A 181 3.00 7.97 10.69
C ARG A 181 1.90 6.96 11.02
N LEU A 182 0.94 6.74 10.11
CA LEU A 182 -0.12 5.74 10.29
C LEU A 182 0.44 4.33 10.42
N PHE A 183 1.51 4.01 9.67
CA PHE A 183 2.19 2.73 9.79
C PHE A 183 2.68 2.53 11.23
N GLU A 184 3.33 3.51 11.85
CA GLU A 184 3.75 3.35 13.24
C GLU A 184 2.57 3.31 14.22
N GLU A 185 1.55 4.16 14.04
CA GLU A 185 0.35 4.18 14.89
C GLU A 185 -0.44 2.86 14.85
N GLN A 186 -0.53 2.23 13.67
CA GLN A 186 -1.23 0.97 13.48
C GLN A 186 -0.52 -0.22 14.13
N LYS A 187 0.78 -0.10 14.44
CA LYS A 187 1.57 -1.19 15.04
C LYS A 187 0.94 -1.74 16.32
N GLN A 188 0.63 -0.85 17.26
CA GLN A 188 0.08 -1.25 18.56
C GLN A 188 -1.29 -1.92 18.43
N ILE A 189 -2.13 -1.41 17.52
CA ILE A 189 -3.46 -1.97 17.26
C ILE A 189 -3.32 -3.37 16.64
N ILE A 190 -2.45 -3.53 15.66
CA ILE A 190 -2.27 -4.81 14.96
C ILE A 190 -1.67 -5.87 15.89
N ASP A 191 -0.67 -5.50 16.71
CA ASP A 191 -0.05 -6.42 17.65
C ASP A 191 -1.05 -6.89 18.74
N SER A 192 -2.02 -6.05 19.12
CA SER A 192 -3.07 -6.45 20.08
C SER A 192 -3.96 -7.60 19.59
N TYR A 193 -4.21 -7.70 18.28
CA TYR A 193 -4.96 -8.84 17.72
C TYR A 193 -4.21 -10.16 17.87
N THR A 194 -2.88 -10.13 17.79
CA THR A 194 -2.05 -11.34 17.94
C THR A 194 -2.07 -11.85 19.38
N ALA A 195 -2.12 -10.95 20.36
CA ALA A 195 -2.24 -11.30 21.77
C ALA A 195 -3.61 -11.95 22.05
N GLN A 196 -4.70 -11.37 21.54
CA GLN A 196 -6.05 -11.92 21.67
C GLN A 196 -6.20 -13.30 21.02
N ASP A 197 -5.66 -13.49 19.82
CA ASP A 197 -5.69 -14.80 19.15
C ASP A 197 -4.93 -15.88 19.93
N SER A 198 -3.85 -15.50 20.63
CA SER A 198 -3.07 -16.41 21.46
C SER A 198 -3.82 -16.82 22.73
N GLU A 199 -4.54 -15.89 23.35
CA GLU A 199 -5.41 -16.14 24.51
C GLU A 199 -6.60 -17.03 24.16
N ASN A 200 -7.27 -16.75 23.03
CA ASN A 200 -8.38 -17.57 22.53
C ASN A 200 -7.94 -19.01 22.22
N LYS A 201 -6.81 -19.18 21.53
CA LYS A 201 -6.25 -20.52 21.23
C LYS A 201 -5.78 -21.28 22.48
N GLN A 202 -5.47 -20.58 23.58
CA GLN A 202 -5.16 -21.23 24.86
C GLN A 202 -6.44 -21.66 25.59
N GLN A 203 -7.51 -20.86 25.55
CA GLN A 203 -8.80 -21.22 26.12
C GLN A 203 -9.43 -22.42 25.41
N GLU A 204 -9.44 -22.45 24.08
CA GLU A 204 -9.97 -23.58 23.28
C GLU A 204 -9.25 -24.90 23.61
N ARG A 205 -7.93 -24.89 23.81
CA ARG A 205 -7.17 -26.10 24.20
C ARG A 205 -7.46 -26.58 25.62
N VAL A 206 -7.82 -25.66 26.52
CA VAL A 206 -8.19 -26.01 27.90
C VAL A 206 -9.61 -26.59 27.95
N GLU A 207 -10.49 -26.14 27.05
CA GLU A 207 -11.85 -26.70 26.90
C GLU A 207 -11.83 -28.09 26.24
N GLU A 208 -11.04 -28.30 25.17
CA GLU A 208 -10.87 -29.62 24.53
C GLU A 208 -10.26 -30.69 25.47
N GLN A 209 -9.52 -30.28 26.50
CA GLN A 209 -8.95 -31.20 27.51
C GLN A 209 -9.92 -31.54 28.64
N ASN A 210 -11.07 -30.86 28.71
CA ASN A 210 -12.10 -31.05 29.75
C ASN A 210 -13.41 -31.65 29.24
N GLU A 211 -13.50 -32.02 27.95
CA GLU A 211 -14.62 -32.83 27.45
C GLU A 211 -14.40 -34.33 27.77
N PRO A 212 -15.37 -35.00 28.42
CA PRO A 212 -15.27 -36.39 28.90
C PRO A 212 -15.40 -37.48 27.83
#